data_AF-A0A653CAP0-F1
#
_entry.id   AF-A0A653CAP0-F1
#
_cell.length_a   1.000
_cell.length_b   1.000
_cell.length_c   1.000
_cell.angle_alpha   90.00
_cell.angle_beta   90.00
_cell.angle_gamma   90.00
#
_symmetry.space_group_name_H-M   'P 1'
#
loop_
_entity.id
_entity.type
_entity.pdbx_description
1 polymer ?
#
loop_
_entity_poly.entity_id
_entity_poly.type
_entity_poly.pdbx_seq_one_letter_code
_entity_poly.pdbx_strand_id
1 'polypeptide(L)' 'MMLINDNCSRRLNTKEINIPIIGILSQETHILKNYIGENHHSFIVASYVKFLESAGARVIPIWIGKDDDYYTHVLNYTNG' A
#
# COMPACT_ATOMS: atom_id res chain seq x y z
N MET A 1 -10.21 4.31 48.10
CA MET A 1 -10.42 2.85 47.98
C MET A 1 -11.13 2.58 46.66
N MET A 2 -10.31 2.26 45.65
CA MET A 2 -10.53 1.29 44.56
C MET A 2 -11.71 0.30 44.84
N LEU A 3 -12.59 -0.14 43.93
CA LEU A 3 -12.51 -0.44 42.49
C LEU A 3 -13.93 -0.42 41.87
N ILE A 4 -14.07 0.11 40.66
CA ILE A 4 -15.17 -0.28 39.76
C ILE A 4 -14.73 -1.63 39.17
N ASN A 5 -15.33 -2.71 39.66
CA ASN A 5 -14.97 -4.08 39.32
C ASN A 5 -15.79 -4.57 38.12
N ASP A 6 -15.12 -4.55 36.97
CA ASP A 6 -14.96 -5.66 36.03
C ASP A 6 -16.13 -6.20 35.18
N ASN A 7 -15.80 -6.20 33.88
CA ASN A 7 -16.11 -7.22 32.88
C ASN A 7 -17.47 -7.16 32.16
N CYS A 8 -17.58 -6.19 31.25
CA CYS A 8 -18.14 -6.50 29.94
C CYS A 8 -17.46 -5.70 28.81
N SER A 9 -16.12 -5.67 28.79
CA SER A 9 -15.44 -5.51 27.50
C SER A 9 -15.58 -6.83 26.77
N ARG A 10 -16.63 -6.93 25.97
CA ARG A 10 -16.83 -7.97 24.98
C ARG A 10 -15.55 -8.04 24.15
N ARG A 11 -14.66 -8.99 24.49
CA ARG A 11 -13.58 -9.44 23.62
C ARG A 11 -14.24 -9.87 22.33
N LEU A 12 -14.35 -8.93 21.38
CA LEU A 12 -14.30 -9.32 20.00
C LEU A 12 -12.94 -9.99 19.89
N ASN A 13 -12.93 -11.31 19.67
CA ASN A 13 -11.81 -11.93 19.00
C ASN A 13 -11.73 -11.22 17.64
N THR A 14 -11.11 -10.04 17.61
CA THR A 14 -10.62 -9.42 16.40
C THR A 14 -9.62 -10.44 15.92
N LYS A 15 -10.08 -11.36 15.07
CA LYS A 15 -9.24 -11.96 14.04
C LYS A 15 -8.39 -10.80 13.57
N GLU A 16 -7.11 -10.79 13.91
CA GLU A 16 -6.21 -9.73 13.46
C GLU A 16 -6.45 -9.61 11.97
N ILE A 17 -7.06 -8.49 11.57
CA ILE A 17 -7.40 -8.29 10.18
C ILE A 17 -6.06 -7.91 9.56
N ASN A 18 -5.30 -8.94 9.23
CA ASN A 18 -4.04 -8.83 8.50
C ASN A 18 -4.42 -8.50 7.06
N ILE A 19 -4.73 -7.22 6.84
CA ILE A 19 -4.94 -6.67 5.50
C ILE A 19 -3.56 -6.62 4.85
N PRO A 20 -3.31 -7.39 3.77
CA PRO A 20 -2.03 -7.38 3.12
C PRO A 20 -1.78 -6.01 2.48
N ILE A 21 -0.60 -5.44 2.72
CA ILE A 21 -0.14 -4.21 2.09
C ILE A 21 0.76 -4.61 0.92
N ILE A 22 0.34 -4.29 -0.31
CA ILE A 22 1.03 -4.70 -1.52
C ILE A 22 1.60 -3.47 -2.23
N GLY A 23 2.90 -3.52 -2.53
CA GLY A 23 3.59 -2.48 -3.28
C GLY A 23 3.47 -2.67 -4.79
N ILE A 24 3.04 -1.64 -5.53
CA ILE A 24 3.05 -1.68 -7.00
C ILE A 24 4.13 -0.74 -7.52
N LEU A 25 5.14 -1.30 -8.20
CA LEU A 25 6.17 -0.54 -8.88
C LEU A 25 5.59 0.16 -10.11
N SER A 26 5.81 1.47 -10.21
CA SER A 26 5.51 2.23 -11.42
C SER A 26 6.50 1.90 -12.53
N GLN A 27 6.03 1.70 -13.76
CA GLN A 27 6.91 1.53 -14.92
C GLN A 27 7.23 2.88 -15.57
N GLU A 28 8.47 3.02 -16.05
CA GLU A 28 8.90 4.17 -16.85
C GLU A 28 8.06 4.28 -18.12
N THR A 29 7.56 5.47 -18.42
CA THR A 29 6.75 5.75 -19.61
C THR A 29 7.62 6.08 -20.83
N HIS A 30 8.64 5.27 -21.15
CA HIS A 30 9.51 5.53 -22.31
C HIS A 30 8.72 5.67 -23.63
N ILE A 31 7.58 4.96 -23.74
CA ILE A 31 6.74 4.88 -24.95
C ILE A 31 5.62 5.94 -24.92
N LEU A 32 5.24 6.42 -23.73
CA LEU A 32 4.13 7.38 -23.54
C LEU A 32 4.57 8.81 -23.23
N LYS A 33 5.87 9.09 -23.14
CA LYS A 33 6.42 10.45 -23.03
C LYS A 33 5.85 11.42 -24.08
N ASN A 34 5.59 10.92 -25.29
CA ASN A 34 5.01 11.71 -26.37
C ASN A 34 3.50 12.00 -26.22
N TYR A 35 2.78 11.28 -25.34
CA TYR A 35 1.33 11.39 -25.19
C TYR A 35 0.88 12.02 -23.86
N ILE A 36 1.68 11.95 -22.78
CA ILE A 36 1.24 12.38 -21.42
C ILE A 36 2.00 13.61 -20.89
N GLY A 37 2.83 14.24 -21.72
CA GLY A 37 3.58 15.44 -21.35
C GLY A 37 4.75 15.17 -20.41
N GLU A 38 5.74 16.06 -20.46
CA GLU A 38 7.10 15.90 -19.91
C GLU A 38 7.20 15.70 -18.39
N ASN A 39 6.07 15.80 -17.67
CA ASN A 39 6.01 15.82 -16.22
C ASN A 39 5.60 14.47 -15.58
N HIS A 40 5.33 13.42 -16.37
CA HIS A 40 4.90 12.12 -15.85
C HIS A 40 5.88 11.01 -16.26
N HIS A 41 6.90 10.77 -15.42
CA HIS A 41 7.98 9.82 -15.71
C HIS A 41 7.60 8.37 -15.37
N SER A 42 6.55 8.18 -14.57
CA SER A 42 6.18 6.89 -13.99
C SER A 42 4.66 6.66 -14.06
N PHE A 43 4.21 5.56 -14.67
CA PHE A 43 2.79 5.23 -14.79
C PHE A 43 2.47 3.89 -14.11
N ILE A 44 1.37 3.87 -13.37
CA ILE A 44 0.78 2.65 -12.80
C ILE A 44 -0.57 2.45 -13.47
N VAL A 45 -0.78 1.29 -14.10
CA VAL A 45 -2.05 0.98 -14.74
C VAL A 45 -3.12 0.76 -13.66
N ALA A 46 -4.23 1.48 -13.76
CA ALA A 46 -5.32 1.40 -12.79
C ALA A 46 -5.98 0.01 -12.68
N SER A 47 -5.80 -0.88 -13.67
CA SER A 47 -6.31 -2.25 -13.63
C SER A 47 -5.65 -3.09 -12.52
N TYR A 48 -4.35 -2.91 -12.27
CA TYR A 48 -3.64 -3.64 -11.22
C TYR A 48 -4.08 -3.21 -9.83
N VAL A 49 -4.27 -1.89 -9.64
CA VAL A 49 -4.79 -1.33 -8.38
C VAL A 49 -6.17 -1.89 -8.09
N LYS A 50 -7.09 -1.83 -9.06
CA LYS A 50 -8.47 -2.32 -8.92
C LYS A 50 -8.53 -3.83 -8.63
N PHE A 51 -7.66 -4.62 -9.24
CA PHE A 51 -7.60 -6.07 -8.99
C PHE A 51 -7.23 -6.36 -7.53
N LEU A 52 -6.21 -5.71 -7.00
CA LEU A 52 -5.76 -5.91 -5.62
C LEU A 52 -6.74 -5.34 -4.58
N GLU A 53 -7.33 -4.18 -4.86
CA GLU A 53 -8.41 -3.62 -4.04
C GLU A 53 -9.64 -4.53 -4.00
N SER A 54 -10.00 -5.14 -5.15
CA SER A 54 -11.11 -6.10 -5.20
C SER A 54 -10.85 -7.38 -4.41
N ALA A 55 -9.57 -7.73 -4.19
CA ALA A 55 -9.15 -8.84 -3.33
C ALA A 55 -9.09 -8.46 -1.84
N GLY A 56 -9.39 -7.21 -1.49
CA GLY A 56 -9.35 -6.71 -0.11
C GLY A 56 -7.94 -6.37 0.40
N ALA A 57 -6.99 -6.15 -0.50
CA ALA A 57 -5.64 -5.69 -0.16
C ALA A 57 -5.56 -4.16 -0.15
N ARG A 58 -4.59 -3.61 0.59
CA ARG A 58 -4.24 -2.19 0.56
C ARG A 58 -3.05 -1.98 -0.36
N VAL A 59 -3.14 -1.03 -1.28
CA VAL A 59 -2.11 -0.79 -2.30
C VAL A 59 -1.29 0.44 -1.97
N ILE A 60 0.03 0.34 -2.13
CA ILE A 60 0.97 1.48 -2.04
C ILE A 60 1.69 1.64 -3.39
N PRO A 61 1.64 2.81 -4.03
CA PRO A 61 2.42 3.07 -5.23
C PRO A 61 3.90 3.28 -4.90
N ILE A 62 4.79 2.60 -5.61
CA ILE A 62 6.25 2.74 -5.47
C ILE A 62 6.77 3.53 -6.66
N TRP A 63 7.26 4.74 -6.39
CA TRP A 63 7.86 5.62 -7.38
C TRP A 63 9.27 5.16 -7.76
N ILE A 64 9.60 5.31 -9.05
CA ILE A 64 10.96 5.18 -9.59
C ILE A 64 11.77 6.47 -9.37
N GLY A 65 13.10 6.36 -9.37
CA GLY A 65 13.99 7.52 -9.22
C GLY A 65 14.07 8.10 -7.80
N LYS A 66 13.86 7.25 -6.79
CA LYS A 66 14.05 7.61 -5.38
C LYS A 66 15.37 7.03 -4.84
N ASP A 67 15.80 7.50 -3.67
CA ASP A 67 17.00 7.00 -2.99
C ASP A 67 16.80 5.60 -2.38
N ASP A 68 17.89 4.90 -2.08
CA ASP A 68 17.86 3.54 -1.51
C ASP A 68 17.14 3.47 -0.15
N ASP A 69 17.24 4.53 0.66
CA ASP A 69 16.53 4.63 1.95
C ASP A 69 15.00 4.60 1.78
N TYR A 70 14.50 5.20 0.70
CA TYR A 70 13.07 5.19 0.38
C TYR A 70 12.60 3.76 0.07
N TYR A 71 13.35 3.02 -0.74
CA TYR A 71 13.02 1.63 -1.06
C TYR A 71 13.09 0.73 0.19
N THR A 72 14.11 0.92 1.02
CA THR A 72 14.27 0.18 2.29
C THR A 72 13.10 0.45 3.24
N HIS A 73 12.66 1.71 3.33
CA HIS A 73 11.50 2.07 4.13
C HIS A 73 10.24 1.40 3.60
N VAL A 74 9.94 1.55 2.31
CA VAL A 74 8.74 0.97 1.68
C VAL A 74 8.70 -0.55 1.86
N LEU A 75 9.81 -1.25 1.60
CA LEU A 75 9.89 -2.71 1.74
C LEU A 75 9.62 -3.18 3.18
N ASN A 76 10.02 -2.39 4.19
CA ASN A 76 9.75 -2.72 5.59
C ASN A 76 8.27 -2.56 5.97
N TYR A 77 7.48 -1.75 5.25
CA TYR A 77 6.05 -1.56 5.51
C TYR A 77 5.14 -2.43 4.64
N THR A 78 5.64 -2.97 3.54
CA THR A 78 4.88 -3.81 2.62
C THR A 78 5.00 -5.29 2.97
N ASN A 79 3.91 -6.03 2.82
CA ASN A 79 3.87 -7.48 3.04
C ASN A 79 4.26 -8.29 1.79
N GLY A 80 4.43 -7.64 0.63
CA GLY A 80 4.81 -8.26 -0.64
C GLY A 80 4.67 -7.33 -1.84
#